data_AF-A0A0C1N482-F1
#
_entry.id   AF-A0A0C1N482-F1
#
_cell.length_a   1.000
_cell.length_b   1.000
_cell.length_c   1.000
_cell.angle_alpha   90.00
_cell.angle_beta   90.00
_cell.angle_gamma   90.00
#
_symmetry.space_group_name_H-M   'P 1'
#
loop_
_entity.id
_entity.type
_entity.pdbx_description
1 polymer ?
#
loop_
_entity_poly.entity_id
_entity_poly.type
_entity_poly.pdbx_seq_one_letter_code
_entity_poly.pdbx_strand_id
1 'polypeptide(L)'
;MNTQNSNKLQIGIFISPNCYIPDIIGVYTVFSVVPDCDIHFIWENTDLIVGYPNFPMHATTTFAECPSDLDVLCIGASTGILSDEALEFLVDRGNKAKYLIGICGGSLMLAAVGLLKGYRATATFSLVEELRHFGAIPVTGGEVVADRNRITASPVSGSFDAALIVLGKLRGEDAGKEVELTIEYAPHPPYGTGSPELAGHELTQKVLQKYAVAFDEFRKVARQVSERLAGVEV
;
A
#
# COMPACT_ATOMS: atom_id res chain seq x y z
N MET A 1 38.13 10.68 -7.53
CA MET A 1 37.69 10.12 -6.23
C MET A 1 36.22 10.46 -6.08
N ASN A 2 35.38 9.43 -6.04
CA ASN A 2 33.92 9.51 -6.02
C ASN A 2 33.39 10.26 -4.79
N THR A 3 32.51 11.22 -5.02
CA THR A 3 31.47 11.62 -4.07
C THR A 3 30.14 11.39 -4.79
N GLN A 4 29.67 10.13 -4.82
CA GLN A 4 28.27 9.86 -5.16
C GLN A 4 27.43 10.43 -4.02
N ASN A 5 26.59 11.41 -4.32
CA ASN A 5 25.60 11.99 -3.42
C ASN A 5 24.72 10.87 -2.83
N SER A 6 24.89 10.56 -1.54
CA SER A 6 24.10 9.55 -0.82
C SER A 6 22.72 10.07 -0.39
N ASN A 7 22.06 10.91 -1.20
CA ASN A 7 20.85 11.62 -0.81
C ASN A 7 19.61 11.21 -1.64
N LYS A 8 19.71 10.15 -2.44
CA LYS A 8 18.59 9.65 -3.24
C LYS A 8 17.54 8.96 -2.37
N LEU A 9 16.26 9.24 -2.61
CA LEU A 9 15.18 8.48 -2.00
C LEU A 9 15.16 7.04 -2.52
N GLN A 10 14.93 6.07 -1.63
CA GLN A 10 14.77 4.66 -1.95
C GLN A 10 13.30 4.25 -1.74
N ILE A 11 12.56 4.04 -2.82
CA ILE A 11 11.12 3.74 -2.79
C ILE A 11 10.89 2.29 -3.19
N GLY A 12 10.49 1.44 -2.24
CA GLY A 12 10.13 0.05 -2.48
C GLY A 12 8.63 -0.10 -2.72
N ILE A 13 8.26 -0.72 -3.84
CA ILE A 13 6.88 -1.08 -4.19
C ILE A 13 6.82 -2.61 -4.28
N PHE A 14 6.10 -3.23 -3.37
CA PHE A 14 5.95 -4.68 -3.31
C PHE A 14 4.92 -5.17 -4.33
N ILE A 15 5.34 -6.01 -5.29
CA ILE A 15 4.53 -6.39 -6.46
C ILE A 15 4.33 -7.91 -6.55
N SER A 16 3.36 -8.43 -5.81
CA SER A 16 3.04 -9.86 -5.82
C SER A 16 2.11 -10.28 -6.98
N PRO A 17 2.06 -11.57 -7.34
CA PRO A 17 1.01 -12.10 -8.19
C PRO A 17 -0.37 -11.70 -7.68
N ASN A 18 -1.26 -11.32 -8.61
CA ASN A 18 -2.60 -10.79 -8.32
C ASN A 18 -2.63 -9.52 -7.45
N CYS A 19 -1.53 -8.76 -7.34
CA CYS A 19 -1.59 -7.43 -6.76
C CYS A 19 -2.44 -6.49 -7.60
N TYR A 20 -3.19 -5.61 -6.95
CA TYR A 20 -4.06 -4.65 -7.61
C TYR A 20 -3.27 -3.39 -7.96
N ILE A 21 -2.87 -3.29 -9.23
CA ILE A 21 -1.97 -2.24 -9.72
C ILE A 21 -2.45 -0.81 -9.41
N PRO A 22 -3.76 -0.48 -9.52
CA PRO A 22 -4.24 0.85 -9.17
C PRO A 22 -3.92 1.30 -7.74
N ASP A 23 -3.73 0.36 -6.80
CA ASP A 23 -3.39 0.69 -5.42
C ASP A 23 -1.92 1.06 -5.23
N ILE A 24 -1.03 0.72 -6.16
CA ILE A 24 0.41 1.02 -6.06
C ILE A 24 0.89 2.03 -7.11
N ILE A 25 0.13 2.20 -8.19
CA ILE A 25 0.56 3.05 -9.30
C ILE A 25 0.62 4.53 -8.93
N GLY A 26 -0.23 5.02 -8.02
CA GLY A 26 -0.14 6.41 -7.56
C GLY A 26 1.16 6.69 -6.82
N VAL A 27 1.65 5.73 -6.03
CA VAL A 27 2.96 5.84 -5.38
C VAL A 27 4.08 5.91 -6.42
N TYR A 28 4.06 5.01 -7.41
CA TYR A 28 4.99 5.08 -8.53
C TYR A 28 4.93 6.43 -9.25
N THR A 29 3.74 6.90 -9.62
CA THR A 29 3.55 8.15 -10.36
C THR A 29 4.11 9.35 -9.60
N VAL A 30 3.77 9.49 -8.32
CA VAL A 30 4.25 10.60 -7.47
C VAL A 30 5.77 10.59 -7.37
N PHE A 31 6.39 9.45 -7.05
CA PHE A 31 7.84 9.39 -6.86
C PHE A 31 8.63 9.38 -8.17
N SER A 32 8.04 8.97 -9.31
CA SER A 32 8.76 8.87 -10.60
C SER A 32 9.18 10.23 -11.17
N VAL A 33 8.56 11.32 -10.74
CA VAL A 33 8.87 12.68 -11.17
C VAL A 33 9.75 13.43 -10.15
N VAL A 34 10.09 12.79 -9.03
CA VAL A 34 10.93 13.38 -7.98
C VAL A 34 12.42 13.24 -8.36
N PRO A 35 13.20 14.33 -8.40
CA PRO A 35 14.64 14.25 -8.60
C PRO A 35 15.32 13.45 -7.49
N ASP A 36 16.42 12.77 -7.82
CA ASP A 36 17.18 11.95 -6.88
C ASP A 36 16.29 10.92 -6.15
N CYS A 37 15.53 10.14 -6.91
CA CYS A 37 14.66 9.09 -6.41
C CYS A 37 14.86 7.80 -7.22
N ASP A 38 15.15 6.69 -6.53
CA ASP A 38 15.21 5.36 -7.13
C ASP A 38 13.98 4.55 -6.68
N ILE A 39 13.29 3.95 -7.65
CA ILE A 39 12.09 3.12 -7.41
C ILE A 39 12.42 1.66 -7.67
N HIS A 40 12.07 0.82 -6.70
CA HIS A 40 12.30 -0.62 -6.70
C HIS A 40 10.96 -1.34 -6.74
N PHE A 41 10.68 -2.05 -7.82
CA PHE A 41 9.62 -3.05 -7.85
C PHE A 41 10.18 -4.34 -7.27
N ILE A 42 9.64 -4.76 -6.12
CA ILE A 42 10.23 -5.81 -5.30
C ILE A 42 9.39 -7.08 -5.38
N TRP A 43 10.05 -8.19 -5.72
CA TRP A 43 9.48 -9.54 -5.65
C TRP A 43 10.55 -10.59 -5.36
N GLU A 44 10.20 -11.88 -5.36
CA GLU A 44 11.10 -12.99 -5.07
C GLU A 44 12.16 -13.19 -6.17
N ASN A 45 11.78 -12.91 -7.43
CA ASN A 45 12.61 -13.02 -8.63
C ASN A 45 12.19 -11.97 -9.67
N THR A 46 12.92 -11.89 -10.77
CA THR A 46 12.64 -10.95 -11.88
C THR A 46 11.85 -11.56 -13.02
N ASP A 47 11.26 -12.74 -12.82
CA ASP A 47 10.40 -13.38 -13.83
C ASP A 47 9.10 -12.58 -14.01
N LEU A 48 8.31 -12.98 -15.01
CA LEU A 48 7.03 -12.33 -15.29
C LEU A 48 6.06 -12.56 -14.12
N ILE A 49 5.57 -11.47 -13.55
CA ILE A 49 4.50 -11.43 -12.56
C ILE A 49 3.24 -10.91 -13.25
N VAL A 50 2.09 -11.48 -12.91
CA VAL A 50 0.80 -11.03 -13.43
C VAL A 50 -0.02 -10.43 -12.29
N GLY A 51 -0.20 -9.11 -12.33
CA GLY A 51 -1.11 -8.36 -11.47
C GLY A 51 -2.57 -8.47 -11.92
N TYR A 52 -3.49 -7.95 -11.11
CA TYR A 52 -4.92 -8.02 -11.37
C TYR A 52 -5.48 -6.73 -12.01
N PRO A 53 -6.33 -6.83 -13.05
CA PRO A 53 -6.58 -8.01 -13.88
C PRO A 53 -5.55 -8.13 -15.02
N ASN A 54 -4.92 -9.30 -15.18
CA ASN A 54 -4.03 -9.66 -16.30
C ASN A 54 -2.99 -8.58 -16.67
N PHE A 55 -2.35 -7.97 -15.66
CA PHE A 55 -1.37 -6.90 -15.87
C PHE A 55 0.06 -7.46 -15.78
N PRO A 56 0.78 -7.63 -16.90
CA PRO A 56 2.15 -8.19 -16.89
C PRO A 56 3.14 -7.17 -16.34
N MET A 57 4.04 -7.61 -15.46
CA MET A 57 5.10 -6.79 -14.87
C MET A 57 6.32 -7.61 -14.49
N HIS A 58 7.46 -6.95 -14.30
CA HIS A 58 8.69 -7.55 -13.79
C HIS A 58 9.15 -6.78 -12.56
N ALA A 59 9.70 -7.50 -11.58
CA ALA A 59 10.44 -6.87 -10.50
C ALA A 59 11.77 -6.29 -11.02
N THR A 60 12.20 -5.18 -10.42
CA THR A 60 13.50 -4.57 -10.69
C THR A 60 14.56 -4.99 -9.67
N THR A 61 14.14 -5.58 -8.55
CA THR A 61 15.03 -6.13 -7.53
C THR A 61 14.38 -7.32 -6.83
N THR A 62 15.22 -8.23 -6.33
CA THR A 62 14.79 -9.37 -5.53
C THR A 62 14.74 -9.03 -4.04
N PHE A 63 14.15 -9.89 -3.21
CA PHE A 63 14.20 -9.71 -1.75
C PHE A 63 15.64 -9.63 -1.19
N ALA A 64 16.56 -10.41 -1.78
CA ALA A 64 17.96 -10.46 -1.38
C ALA A 64 18.75 -9.21 -1.79
N GLU A 65 18.43 -8.63 -2.95
CA GLU A 65 19.16 -7.49 -3.53
C GLU A 65 18.53 -6.14 -3.17
N CYS A 66 17.29 -6.13 -2.67
CA CYS A 66 16.58 -4.92 -2.29
C CYS A 66 17.34 -4.16 -1.19
N PRO A 67 17.57 -2.83 -1.35
CA PRO A 67 18.21 -2.01 -0.32
C PRO A 67 17.60 -2.21 1.07
N SER A 68 18.46 -2.20 2.10
CA SER A 68 18.01 -2.41 3.49
C SER A 68 17.29 -1.19 4.08
N ASP A 69 17.57 0.00 3.56
CA ASP A 69 17.18 1.31 4.09
C ASP A 69 16.22 2.04 3.14
N LEU A 70 15.04 1.47 2.94
CA LEU A 70 13.98 2.12 2.18
C LEU A 70 13.46 3.37 2.90
N ASP A 71 13.33 4.48 2.18
CA ASP A 71 12.59 5.65 2.67
C ASP A 71 11.09 5.35 2.72
N VAL A 72 10.60 4.59 1.74
CA VAL A 72 9.19 4.19 1.64
C VAL A 72 9.11 2.72 1.27
N LEU A 73 8.28 1.96 1.97
CA LEU A 73 7.77 0.67 1.52
C LEU A 73 6.27 0.79 1.27
N CYS A 74 5.81 0.41 0.08
CA CYS A 74 4.42 0.44 -0.33
C CYS A 74 3.89 -0.97 -0.66
N ILE A 75 2.67 -1.27 -0.20
CA ILE A 75 1.93 -2.46 -0.57
C ILE A 75 0.45 -2.13 -0.86
N GLY A 76 -0.03 -2.62 -2.00
CA GLY A 76 -1.45 -2.55 -2.39
C GLY A 76 -2.22 -3.82 -2.04
N ALA A 77 -3.49 -3.90 -2.42
CA ALA A 77 -4.25 -5.12 -2.26
C ALA A 77 -3.66 -6.26 -3.10
N SER A 78 -3.71 -7.49 -2.59
CA SER A 78 -3.39 -8.69 -3.36
C SER A 78 -4.23 -9.86 -2.87
N THR A 79 -4.65 -10.73 -3.79
CA THR A 79 -5.24 -12.03 -3.49
C THR A 79 -4.25 -13.18 -3.68
N GLY A 80 -3.00 -12.88 -4.01
CA GLY A 80 -1.94 -13.88 -4.14
C GLY A 80 -1.57 -14.48 -2.77
N ILE A 81 -1.33 -15.79 -2.76
CA ILE A 81 -0.79 -16.48 -1.58
C ILE A 81 0.70 -16.13 -1.48
N LEU A 82 1.08 -15.44 -0.39
CA LEU A 82 2.47 -15.08 -0.15
C LEU A 82 3.24 -16.24 0.50
N SER A 83 4.48 -16.47 0.05
CA SER A 83 5.42 -17.40 0.67
C SER A 83 5.87 -16.90 2.05
N ASP A 84 6.44 -17.78 2.89
CA ASP A 84 7.02 -17.35 4.18
C ASP A 84 8.13 -16.32 3.96
N GLU A 85 8.99 -16.52 2.96
CA GLU A 85 10.05 -15.57 2.59
C GLU A 85 9.50 -14.17 2.25
N ALA A 86 8.38 -14.11 1.51
CA ALA A 86 7.72 -12.85 1.18
C ALA A 86 7.15 -12.15 2.43
N LEU A 87 6.59 -12.92 3.37
CA LEU A 87 6.07 -12.38 4.63
C LEU A 87 7.20 -11.89 5.54
N GLU A 88 8.28 -12.67 5.66
CA GLU A 88 9.49 -12.29 6.40
C GLU A 88 10.11 -11.02 5.84
N PHE A 89 10.20 -10.91 4.51
CA PHE A 89 10.68 -9.71 3.84
C PHE A 89 9.82 -8.48 4.18
N LEU A 90 8.48 -8.62 4.11
CA LEU A 90 7.55 -7.54 4.44
C LEU A 90 7.70 -7.08 5.89
N VAL A 91 7.83 -8.02 6.84
CA VAL A 91 8.04 -7.70 8.26
C VAL A 91 9.40 -7.02 8.47
N ASP A 92 10.47 -7.54 7.88
CA ASP A 92 11.82 -6.99 8.03
C ASP A 92 11.89 -5.56 7.47
N ARG A 93 11.53 -5.37 6.20
CA ARG A 93 11.58 -4.05 5.56
C ARG A 93 10.54 -3.09 6.12
N GLY A 94 9.34 -3.58 6.47
CA GLY A 94 8.28 -2.77 7.08
C GLY A 94 8.65 -2.20 8.45
N ASN A 95 9.53 -2.88 9.20
CA ASN A 95 10.07 -2.36 10.46
C ASN A 95 11.20 -1.34 10.27
N LYS A 96 11.95 -1.41 9.17
CA LYS A 96 13.12 -0.55 8.89
C LYS A 96 12.79 0.67 8.04
N ALA A 97 11.75 0.60 7.20
CA ALA A 97 11.40 1.69 6.29
C ALA A 97 11.04 2.96 7.06
N LYS A 98 11.47 4.13 6.57
CA LYS A 98 11.13 5.41 7.22
C LYS A 98 9.63 5.64 7.22
N TYR A 99 8.96 5.32 6.11
CA TYR A 99 7.50 5.33 5.99
C TYR A 99 6.97 4.03 5.38
N LEU A 100 5.81 3.61 5.87
CA LEU A 100 5.09 2.44 5.38
C LEU A 100 3.75 2.88 4.81
N ILE A 101 3.49 2.56 3.54
CA ILE A 101 2.25 2.86 2.83
C ILE A 101 1.46 1.57 2.60
N GLY A 102 0.23 1.53 3.11
CA GLY A 102 -0.74 0.44 2.86
C GLY A 102 -1.98 0.98 2.16
N ILE A 103 -2.36 0.40 1.03
CA ILE A 103 -3.52 0.87 0.25
C ILE A 103 -4.54 -0.26 0.14
N CYS A 104 -5.82 0.02 0.40
CA CYS A 104 -6.90 -0.96 0.29
C CYS A 104 -6.61 -2.23 1.12
N GLY A 105 -6.57 -3.41 0.49
CA GLY A 105 -6.20 -4.69 1.10
C GLY A 105 -4.74 -4.77 1.52
N GLY A 106 -3.87 -3.88 1.02
CA GLY A 106 -2.48 -3.74 1.47
C GLY A 106 -2.41 -3.31 2.94
N SER A 107 -3.27 -2.38 3.37
CA SER A 107 -3.42 -2.04 4.80
C SER A 107 -3.78 -3.26 5.65
N LEU A 108 -4.66 -4.13 5.12
CA LEU A 108 -5.08 -5.34 5.82
C LEU A 108 -3.93 -6.35 5.93
N MET A 109 -3.13 -6.51 4.87
CA MET A 109 -1.92 -7.34 4.89
C MET A 109 -0.91 -6.83 5.92
N LEU A 110 -0.64 -5.51 5.94
CA LEU A 110 0.25 -4.90 6.93
C LEU A 110 -0.24 -5.12 8.37
N ALA A 111 -1.56 -5.06 8.58
CA ALA A 111 -2.14 -5.40 9.87
C ALA A 111 -1.91 -6.88 10.21
N ALA A 112 -2.20 -7.79 9.28
CA ALA A 112 -2.07 -9.23 9.45
C ALA A 112 -0.63 -9.68 9.78
N VAL A 113 0.39 -9.01 9.23
CA VAL A 113 1.81 -9.26 9.58
C VAL A 113 2.28 -8.48 10.81
N GLY A 114 1.36 -7.82 11.54
CA GLY A 114 1.61 -7.16 12.82
C GLY A 114 2.17 -5.74 12.75
N LEU A 115 2.37 -5.18 11.55
CA LEU A 115 3.00 -3.86 11.35
C LEU A 115 2.09 -2.67 11.70
N LEU A 116 0.80 -2.91 11.91
CA LEU A 116 -0.21 -1.89 12.29
C LEU A 116 -0.77 -2.08 13.71
N LYS A 117 -0.20 -2.95 14.54
CA LYS A 117 -0.68 -3.16 15.92
C LYS A 117 -0.59 -1.86 16.74
N GLY A 118 -1.73 -1.39 17.24
CA GLY A 118 -1.83 -0.13 17.99
C GLY A 118 -1.72 1.14 17.12
N TYR A 119 -1.82 1.02 15.79
CA TYR A 119 -1.87 2.16 14.88
C TYR A 119 -3.29 2.44 14.42
N ARG A 120 -3.64 3.72 14.28
CA ARG A 120 -4.82 4.14 13.53
C ARG A 120 -4.59 3.83 12.06
N ALA A 121 -5.55 3.15 11.43
CA ALA A 121 -5.44 2.76 10.03
C ALA A 121 -6.81 2.75 9.33
N THR A 122 -6.78 2.97 8.03
CA THR A 122 -7.93 2.79 7.12
C THR A 122 -7.62 1.71 6.07
N ALA A 123 -8.65 1.27 5.37
CA ALA A 123 -8.58 0.34 4.25
C ALA A 123 -9.76 0.61 3.32
N THR A 124 -10.04 -0.29 2.37
CA THR A 124 -11.32 -0.23 1.65
C THR A 124 -12.50 -0.33 2.61
N PHE A 125 -13.59 0.39 2.30
CA PHE A 125 -14.77 0.49 3.17
C PHE A 125 -15.38 -0.88 3.54
N SER A 126 -15.21 -1.89 2.70
CA SER A 126 -15.72 -3.24 2.94
C SER A 126 -14.86 -4.07 3.91
N LEU A 127 -13.63 -3.63 4.20
CA LEU A 127 -12.62 -4.36 4.98
C LEU A 127 -12.08 -3.57 6.17
N VAL A 128 -12.39 -2.28 6.29
CA VAL A 128 -11.79 -1.40 7.31
C VAL A 128 -11.98 -1.93 8.75
N GLU A 129 -13.13 -2.50 9.10
CA GLU A 129 -13.34 -3.07 10.44
C GLU A 129 -12.51 -4.33 10.70
N GLU A 130 -12.06 -5.05 9.66
CA GLU A 130 -11.23 -6.25 9.83
C GLU A 130 -9.85 -5.92 10.40
N LEU A 131 -9.38 -4.68 10.25
CA LEU A 131 -8.14 -4.19 10.85
C LEU A 131 -8.11 -4.40 12.37
N ARG A 132 -9.27 -4.35 13.03
CA ARG A 132 -9.40 -4.55 14.48
C ARG A 132 -8.95 -5.95 14.91
N HIS A 133 -9.21 -6.98 14.09
CA HIS A 133 -8.82 -8.36 14.41
C HIS A 133 -7.30 -8.53 14.50
N PHE A 134 -6.56 -7.67 13.81
CA PHE A 134 -5.09 -7.68 13.80
C PHE A 134 -4.47 -6.61 14.72
N GLY A 135 -5.29 -6.01 15.59
CA GLY A 135 -4.83 -5.07 16.62
C GLY A 135 -4.62 -3.63 16.14
N ALA A 136 -5.02 -3.28 14.92
CA ALA A 136 -5.08 -1.89 14.47
C ALA A 136 -6.38 -1.20 14.95
N ILE A 137 -6.37 0.13 14.97
CA ILE A 137 -7.52 0.97 15.34
C ILE A 137 -8.17 1.46 14.04
N PRO A 138 -9.31 0.88 13.61
CA PRO A 138 -9.92 1.24 12.33
C PRO A 138 -10.45 2.67 12.34
N VAL A 139 -10.24 3.37 11.23
CA VAL A 139 -10.78 4.70 10.96
C VAL A 139 -11.62 4.62 9.69
N THR A 140 -12.95 4.74 9.84
CA THR A 140 -13.90 4.72 8.74
C THR A 140 -14.03 6.10 8.09
N GLY A 141 -14.44 6.15 6.82
CA GLY A 141 -14.66 7.40 6.07
C GLY A 141 -13.40 8.17 5.69
N GLY A 142 -12.22 7.82 6.23
CA GLY A 142 -10.95 8.44 5.90
C GLY A 142 -10.37 7.92 4.58
N GLU A 143 -10.17 8.81 3.61
CA GLU A 143 -9.45 8.52 2.36
C GLU A 143 -7.99 8.20 2.63
N VAL A 144 -7.33 8.96 3.51
CA VAL A 144 -5.97 8.70 4.01
C VAL A 144 -5.90 8.87 5.53
N VAL A 145 -5.20 7.98 6.20
CA VAL A 145 -4.89 8.03 7.63
C VAL A 145 -3.38 7.94 7.82
N ALA A 146 -2.80 9.01 8.35
CA ALA A 146 -1.42 9.03 8.79
C ALA A 146 -1.35 8.90 10.32
N ASP A 147 -0.69 7.84 10.81
CA ASP A 147 -0.35 7.65 12.22
C ASP A 147 1.15 7.37 12.35
N ARG A 148 1.87 8.35 12.90
CA ARG A 148 3.34 8.37 12.97
C ARG A 148 3.92 8.18 11.57
N ASN A 149 4.54 7.04 11.29
CA ASN A 149 5.13 6.71 10.00
C ASN A 149 4.38 5.60 9.23
N ARG A 150 3.17 5.26 9.65
CA ARG A 150 2.26 4.38 8.92
C ARG A 150 1.20 5.23 8.23
N ILE A 151 1.07 5.08 6.92
CA ILE A 151 0.16 5.85 6.07
C ILE A 151 -0.70 4.81 5.38
N THR A 152 -1.99 4.83 5.69
CA THR A 152 -2.94 3.89 5.12
C THR A 152 -4.00 4.64 4.37
N ALA A 153 -4.52 4.06 3.28
CA ALA A 153 -5.50 4.74 2.46
C ALA A 153 -6.55 3.80 1.86
N SER A 154 -7.64 4.43 1.42
CA SER A 154 -8.65 3.84 0.55
C SER A 154 -8.06 3.50 -0.84
N PRO A 155 -8.75 2.65 -1.64
CA PRO A 155 -8.21 2.13 -2.90
C PRO A 155 -7.95 3.22 -3.95
N VAL A 156 -7.13 2.88 -4.95
CA VAL A 156 -6.94 3.66 -6.19
C VAL A 156 -6.39 5.06 -5.93
N SER A 157 -7.24 6.08 -5.75
CA SER A 157 -6.82 7.48 -5.61
C SER A 157 -6.04 7.74 -4.33
N GLY A 158 -6.35 7.00 -3.25
CA GLY A 158 -5.66 7.13 -1.98
C GLY A 158 -4.16 6.81 -2.05
N SER A 159 -3.70 6.09 -3.09
CA SER A 159 -2.28 5.85 -3.33
C SER A 159 -1.52 7.13 -3.72
N PHE A 160 -2.17 8.05 -4.44
CA PHE A 160 -1.60 9.35 -4.80
C PHE A 160 -1.52 10.25 -3.57
N ASP A 161 -2.62 10.37 -2.84
CA ASP A 161 -2.70 11.19 -1.62
C ASP A 161 -1.66 10.74 -0.57
N ALA A 162 -1.58 9.43 -0.32
CA ALA A 162 -0.61 8.86 0.61
C ALA A 162 0.83 9.18 0.19
N ALA A 163 1.16 9.04 -1.10
CA ALA A 163 2.49 9.32 -1.61
C ALA A 163 2.85 10.80 -1.56
N LEU A 164 1.92 11.71 -1.91
CA LEU A 164 2.13 13.16 -1.82
C LEU A 164 2.38 13.59 -0.37
N ILE A 165 1.60 13.06 0.57
CA ILE A 165 1.80 13.31 2.02
C ILE A 165 3.19 12.83 2.46
N VAL A 166 3.60 11.64 2.06
CA VAL A 166 4.89 11.07 2.44
C VAL A 166 6.05 11.84 1.79
N LEU A 167 5.93 12.24 0.53
CA LEU A 167 6.89 13.11 -0.14
C LEU A 167 7.05 14.43 0.61
N GLY A 168 5.94 15.07 1.00
CA GLY A 168 5.94 16.28 1.80
C GLY A 168 6.67 16.12 3.13
N LYS A 169 6.55 14.94 3.76
CA LYS A 169 7.30 14.62 4.99
C LYS A 169 8.79 14.34 4.77
N LEU A 170 9.17 13.82 3.61
CA LEU A 170 10.56 13.46 3.27
C LEU A 170 11.38 14.62 2.67
N ARG A 171 10.72 15.54 1.97
CA ARG A 171 11.35 16.62 1.19
C ARG A 171 10.79 18.01 1.47
N GLY A 172 9.83 18.13 2.38
CA GLY A 172 9.16 19.39 2.70
C GLY A 172 7.86 19.56 1.91
N GLU A 173 6.94 20.35 2.48
CA GLU A 173 5.59 20.55 1.94
C GLU A 173 5.59 21.06 0.48
N ASP A 174 6.54 21.93 0.13
CA ASP A 174 6.67 22.48 -1.21
C ASP A 174 6.95 21.40 -2.27
N ALA A 175 7.76 20.39 -1.95
CA ALA A 175 8.01 19.26 -2.86
C ALA A 175 6.71 18.46 -3.14
N GLY A 176 5.84 18.32 -2.14
CA GLY A 176 4.52 17.72 -2.31
C GLY A 176 3.64 18.53 -3.27
N LYS A 177 3.57 19.86 -3.08
CA LYS A 177 2.80 20.78 -3.94
C LYS A 177 3.31 20.83 -5.37
N GLU A 178 4.64 20.87 -5.54
CA GLU A 178 5.28 20.87 -6.86
C GLU A 178 4.94 19.60 -7.63
N VAL A 179 5.00 18.43 -6.98
CA VAL A 179 4.65 17.17 -7.63
C VAL A 179 3.15 17.06 -7.89
N GLU A 180 2.30 17.46 -6.95
CA GLU A 180 0.84 17.51 -7.13
C GLU A 180 0.48 18.30 -8.39
N LEU A 181 1.09 19.48 -8.59
CA LEU A 181 0.93 20.27 -9.81
C LEU A 181 1.56 19.60 -11.04
N THR A 182 2.75 19.03 -10.92
CA THR A 182 3.48 18.40 -12.03
C THR A 182 2.70 17.26 -12.67
N ILE A 183 1.98 16.47 -11.87
CA ILE A 183 1.16 15.36 -12.36
C ILE A 183 -0.30 15.77 -12.61
N GLU A 184 -0.62 17.05 -12.47
CA GLU A 184 -1.98 17.62 -12.56
C GLU A 184 -3.00 16.84 -11.70
N TYR A 185 -2.63 16.52 -10.46
CA TYR A 185 -3.50 15.80 -9.55
C TYR A 185 -4.60 16.73 -9.00
N ALA A 186 -5.66 16.89 -9.79
CA ALA A 186 -6.86 17.66 -9.44
C ALA A 186 -8.12 16.82 -9.73
N PRO A 187 -8.44 15.83 -8.86
CA PRO A 187 -9.53 14.90 -9.15
C PRO A 187 -10.90 15.60 -9.13
N HIS A 188 -11.70 15.34 -10.17
CA HIS A 188 -13.11 15.77 -10.27
C HIS A 188 -14.03 14.57 -10.55
N PRO A 189 -14.35 13.74 -9.54
CA PRO A 189 -15.16 12.52 -9.75
C PRO A 189 -16.56 12.84 -10.30
N PRO A 190 -17.00 12.19 -11.39
CA PRO A 190 -18.22 12.59 -12.12
C PRO A 190 -19.54 12.25 -11.42
N TYR A 191 -19.53 11.33 -10.46
CA TYR A 191 -20.74 10.82 -9.82
C TYR A 191 -20.87 11.19 -8.34
N GLY A 192 -19.78 11.62 -7.69
CA GLY A 192 -19.81 11.96 -6.26
C GLY A 192 -20.26 10.82 -5.35
N THR A 193 -19.88 9.58 -5.63
CA THR A 193 -20.28 8.36 -4.87
C THR A 193 -19.10 7.53 -4.37
N GLY A 194 -17.92 8.15 -4.25
CA GLY A 194 -16.65 7.47 -3.97
C GLY A 194 -16.50 6.88 -2.57
N SER A 195 -17.40 7.17 -1.64
CA SER A 195 -17.40 6.65 -0.27
C SER A 195 -18.81 6.21 0.15
N PRO A 196 -18.98 5.36 1.18
CA PRO A 196 -20.30 4.98 1.69
C PRO A 196 -21.18 6.17 2.12
N GLU A 197 -20.55 7.21 2.68
CA GLU A 197 -21.24 8.44 3.07
C GLU A 197 -21.83 9.17 1.87
N LEU A 198 -21.01 9.31 0.81
CA LEU A 198 -21.42 9.96 -0.44
C LEU A 198 -22.42 9.11 -1.25
N ALA A 199 -22.23 7.80 -1.28
CA ALA A 199 -23.07 6.85 -2.02
C ALA A 199 -24.44 6.61 -1.38
N GLY A 200 -24.56 6.81 -0.07
CA GLY A 200 -25.75 6.46 0.70
C GLY A 200 -25.90 4.94 0.92
N HIS A 201 -26.82 4.60 1.82
CA HIS A 201 -26.99 3.22 2.31
C HIS A 201 -27.36 2.23 1.19
N GLU A 202 -28.32 2.58 0.34
CA GLU A 202 -28.84 1.65 -0.69
C GLU A 202 -27.76 1.23 -1.70
N LEU A 203 -27.05 2.21 -2.27
CA LEU A 203 -25.98 1.93 -3.22
C LEU A 203 -24.82 1.17 -2.54
N THR A 204 -24.46 1.55 -1.31
CA THR A 204 -23.44 0.85 -0.54
C THR A 204 -23.79 -0.63 -0.35
N GLN A 205 -25.01 -0.94 0.08
CA GLN A 205 -25.44 -2.34 0.26
C GLN A 205 -25.46 -3.12 -1.06
N LYS A 206 -25.93 -2.50 -2.14
CA LYS A 206 -25.90 -3.10 -3.48
C LYS A 206 -24.48 -3.46 -3.92
N VAL A 207 -23.50 -2.57 -3.68
CA VAL A 207 -22.08 -2.82 -4.01
C VAL A 207 -21.50 -3.92 -3.12
N LEU A 208 -21.75 -3.88 -1.81
CA LEU A 208 -21.30 -4.92 -0.88
C LEU A 208 -21.82 -6.30 -1.29
N GLN A 209 -23.09 -6.40 -1.68
CA GLN A 209 -23.67 -7.66 -2.16
C GLN A 209 -23.07 -8.10 -3.50
N LYS A 210 -22.95 -7.17 -4.47
CA LYS A 210 -22.47 -7.46 -5.81
C LYS A 210 -21.01 -7.95 -5.82
N TYR A 211 -20.17 -7.41 -4.95
CA TYR A 211 -18.73 -7.71 -4.91
C TYR A 211 -18.31 -8.51 -3.68
N ALA A 212 -19.26 -9.14 -2.98
CA ALA A 212 -19.00 -9.89 -1.75
C ALA A 212 -17.88 -10.93 -1.90
N VAL A 213 -17.90 -11.69 -2.99
CA VAL A 213 -16.87 -12.73 -3.27
C VAL A 213 -15.48 -12.12 -3.37
N ALA A 214 -15.32 -11.03 -4.13
CA ALA A 214 -14.02 -10.38 -4.29
C ALA A 214 -13.50 -9.81 -2.95
N PHE A 215 -14.37 -9.19 -2.14
CA PHE A 215 -13.97 -8.69 -0.83
C PHE A 215 -13.61 -9.81 0.15
N ASP A 216 -14.30 -10.94 0.09
CA ASP A 216 -14.04 -12.08 0.98
C ASP A 216 -12.68 -12.73 0.71
N GLU A 217 -12.21 -12.76 -0.54
CA GLU A 217 -10.86 -13.27 -0.87
C GLU A 217 -9.76 -12.47 -0.16
N PHE A 218 -9.86 -11.14 -0.11
CA PHE A 218 -8.89 -10.33 0.65
C PHE A 218 -8.92 -10.62 2.15
N ARG A 219 -10.11 -10.87 2.74
CA ARG A 219 -10.22 -11.26 4.16
C ARG A 219 -9.57 -12.61 4.42
N LYS A 220 -9.83 -13.59 3.55
CA LYS A 220 -9.27 -14.94 3.66
C LYS A 220 -7.75 -14.90 3.65
N VAL A 221 -7.15 -14.20 2.70
CA VAL A 221 -5.69 -14.07 2.59
C VAL A 221 -5.10 -13.45 3.87
N ALA A 222 -5.66 -12.34 4.35
CA ALA A 222 -5.16 -11.69 5.57
C ALA A 222 -5.28 -12.59 6.82
N ARG A 223 -6.40 -13.31 6.98
CA ARG A 223 -6.58 -14.24 8.11
C ARG A 223 -5.60 -15.40 8.05
N GLN A 224 -5.42 -16.02 6.87
CA GLN A 224 -4.45 -17.10 6.68
C GLN A 224 -3.02 -16.66 7.02
N VAL A 225 -2.63 -15.44 6.62
CA VAL A 225 -1.32 -14.88 6.98
C VAL A 225 -1.17 -14.71 8.49
N SER A 226 -2.16 -14.11 9.14
CA SER A 226 -2.11 -13.93 10.60
C SER A 226 -2.08 -15.26 11.35
N GLU A 227 -2.82 -16.27 10.90
CA GLU A 227 -2.83 -17.62 11.51
C GLU A 227 -1.47 -18.32 11.34
N ARG A 228 -0.87 -18.23 10.15
CA ARG A 228 0.47 -18.77 9.89
C ARG A 228 1.53 -18.15 10.80
N LEU A 229 1.48 -16.83 11.00
CA LEU A 229 2.44 -16.12 11.85
C LEU A 229 2.17 -16.30 13.35
N ALA A 230 0.93 -16.53 13.77
CA ALA A 230 0.59 -16.85 15.16
C ALA A 230 0.99 -18.27 15.58
N GLY A 231 1.11 -19.20 14.64
CA GLY A 231 1.61 -20.56 14.87
C GLY A 231 3.13 -20.66 15.01
N VAL A 232 3.85 -19.56 14.79
CA VAL A 232 5.30 -19.44 15.00
C VAL A 232 5.50 -18.77 16.36
N GLU A 233 5.52 -19.56 17.43
CA GLU A 233 6.02 -19.07 18.72
C GLU A 233 7.48 -18.61 18.53
N VAL A 234 7.75 -17.35 18.84
CA VAL A 234 9.11 -16.81 19.05
C VAL A 234 9.57 -17.19 20.45
#